data_AF-A0A2V7RC24-F1
#
_entry.id   AF-A0A2V7RC24-F1
#
_cell.length_a   1.000
_cell.length_b   1.000
_cell.length_c   1.000
_cell.angle_alpha   90.00
_cell.angle_beta   90.00
_cell.angle_gamma   90.00
#
_symmetry.space_group_name_H-M   'P 1'
#
loop_
_entity.id
_entity.type
_entity.pdbx_description
1 polymer ?
#
loop_
_entity_poly.entity_id
_entity_poly.type
_entity_poly.pdbx_seq_one_letter_code
_entity_poly.pdbx_strand_id
1 'polypeptide(L)'
;MAGVALFPAVAHAWTPGTHVYLGESVLANLHQLPGLVADLLRAFPYDFLYGNIAADTSIAKKYAPVGRHCHAWHVGQEIFDLAPTDPLRAFGLGYLSHLAADSVAHNFFVPRQLLLTSGTTALGHSYWESRFETHLGDAYAKEAKEVILRDHAPSDAHLDSIISPTLFSMGTNRRLFRGMVHLTESESWRWAFQMILENTRWDLPDADVERHMAVAFEYVMEMLGERDAAARRLDPAGDQALRLAKQMRRQALQEGGREDPDRMLETAEHHFGLPTPPLAYWKWKQSQSQRPWRDRERGD
;
A
#
# COMPACT_ATOMS: atom_id res chain seq x y z
N MET A 1 11.83 -10.06 -34.03
CA MET A 1 11.86 -10.40 -32.60
C MET A 1 12.02 -9.10 -31.82
N ALA A 2 10.91 -8.42 -31.53
CA ALA A 2 10.94 -7.21 -30.71
C ALA A 2 11.00 -7.66 -29.24
N GLY A 3 12.13 -7.38 -28.58
CA GLY A 3 12.27 -7.61 -27.15
C GLY A 3 11.35 -6.65 -26.40
N VAL A 4 10.33 -7.20 -25.74
CA VAL A 4 9.57 -6.45 -24.73
C VAL A 4 10.51 -6.20 -23.56
N ALA A 5 11.00 -4.98 -23.44
CA ALA A 5 11.66 -4.53 -22.23
C ALA A 5 10.60 -4.47 -21.12
N LEU A 6 10.50 -5.55 -20.34
CA LEU A 6 9.77 -5.54 -19.08
C LEU A 6 10.56 -4.64 -18.12
N PHE A 7 10.21 -3.35 -18.09
CA PHE A 7 10.55 -2.53 -16.94
C PHE A 7 9.95 -3.21 -15.70
N PRO A 8 10.68 -3.33 -14.58
CA PRO A 8 10.09 -3.80 -13.35
C PRO A 8 8.99 -2.80 -13.00
N ALA A 9 7.74 -3.19 -13.24
CA ALA A 9 6.59 -2.47 -12.75
C ALA A 9 6.82 -2.21 -11.27
N VAL A 10 6.76 -0.96 -10.85
CA VAL A 10 6.78 -0.60 -9.43
C VAL A 10 5.59 -1.33 -8.83
N ALA A 11 5.83 -2.44 -8.13
CA ALA A 11 4.79 -3.24 -7.51
C ALA A 11 4.36 -2.49 -6.25
N HIS A 12 3.11 -2.04 -6.22
CA HIS A 12 2.50 -1.28 -5.13
C HIS A 12 1.50 -2.20 -4.45
N ALA A 13 1.72 -2.69 -3.22
CA ALA A 13 0.82 -3.71 -2.61
C ALA A 13 -0.68 -3.42 -2.80
N TRP A 14 -0.99 -2.15 -2.62
CA TRP A 14 -2.21 -1.50 -2.99
C TRP A 14 -1.90 -0.24 -3.79
N THR A 15 -2.81 0.15 -4.66
CA THR A 15 -2.66 1.37 -5.46
C THR A 15 -2.73 2.62 -4.57
N PRO A 16 -2.21 3.77 -5.03
CA PRO A 16 -2.39 5.05 -4.33
C PRO A 16 -3.86 5.36 -4.02
N GLY A 17 -4.81 5.01 -4.91
CA GLY A 17 -6.24 5.20 -4.64
C GLY A 17 -6.74 4.35 -3.47
N THR A 18 -6.26 3.12 -3.32
CA THR A 18 -6.61 2.26 -2.17
C THR A 18 -6.05 2.82 -0.85
N HIS A 19 -4.83 3.36 -0.86
CA HIS A 19 -4.26 4.03 0.31
C HIS A 19 -5.01 5.32 0.66
N VAL A 20 -5.45 6.09 -0.34
CA VAL A 20 -6.31 7.25 -0.10
C VAL A 20 -7.66 6.83 0.46
N TYR A 21 -8.28 5.75 -0.05
CA TYR A 21 -9.51 5.20 0.53
C TYR A 21 -9.35 4.87 2.03
N LEU A 22 -8.26 4.19 2.41
CA LEU A 22 -7.98 3.87 3.81
C LEU A 22 -7.72 5.14 4.64
N GLY A 23 -6.96 6.09 4.10
CA GLY A 23 -6.70 7.38 4.73
C GLY A 23 -7.98 8.20 4.95
N GLU A 24 -8.85 8.30 3.96
CA GLU A 24 -10.15 8.97 4.10
C GLU A 24 -11.07 8.24 5.08
N SER A 25 -11.02 6.90 5.11
CA SER A 25 -11.74 6.10 6.10
C SER A 25 -11.27 6.42 7.52
N VAL A 26 -9.96 6.66 7.73
CA VAL A 26 -9.44 7.14 9.02
C VAL A 26 -9.98 8.54 9.33
N LEU A 27 -9.93 9.47 8.37
CA LEU A 27 -10.42 10.84 8.55
C LEU A 27 -11.93 10.90 8.86
N ALA A 28 -12.72 9.98 8.32
CA ALA A 28 -14.13 9.81 8.66
C ALA A 28 -14.36 9.24 10.09
N ASN A 29 -13.36 8.57 10.65
CA ASN A 29 -13.47 7.86 11.94
C ASN A 29 -12.54 8.41 13.03
N LEU A 30 -12.10 9.66 12.94
CA LEU A 30 -11.21 10.30 13.94
C LEU A 30 -11.76 10.25 15.37
N HIS A 31 -13.07 10.18 15.55
CA HIS A 31 -13.72 10.04 16.86
C HIS A 31 -13.37 8.73 17.60
N GLN A 32 -12.82 7.75 16.89
CA GLN A 32 -12.36 6.47 17.47
C GLN A 32 -10.89 6.50 17.90
N LEU A 33 -10.13 7.55 17.56
CA LEU A 33 -8.71 7.69 17.86
C LEU A 33 -8.46 8.52 19.14
N PRO A 34 -7.28 8.40 19.77
CA PRO A 34 -6.87 9.29 20.85
C PRO A 34 -6.97 10.77 20.43
N GLY A 35 -7.46 11.63 21.32
CA GLY A 35 -7.77 13.03 21.00
C GLY A 35 -6.63 13.80 20.33
N LEU A 36 -5.39 13.63 20.79
CA LEU A 36 -4.21 14.28 20.20
C LEU A 36 -3.97 13.85 18.74
N VAL A 37 -4.17 12.57 18.43
CA VAL A 37 -4.04 12.06 17.05
C VAL A 37 -5.19 12.59 16.21
N ALA A 38 -6.41 12.51 16.72
CA ALA A 38 -7.61 12.99 16.03
C ALA A 38 -7.51 14.50 15.68
N ASP A 39 -7.03 15.33 16.60
CA ASP A 39 -6.89 16.77 16.39
C ASP A 39 -5.80 17.09 15.37
N LEU A 40 -4.68 16.38 15.43
CA LEU A 40 -3.58 16.52 14.47
C LEU A 40 -4.04 16.16 13.04
N LEU A 41 -4.68 15.00 12.87
CA LEU A 41 -5.15 14.55 11.55
C LEU A 41 -6.28 15.43 11.01
N ARG A 42 -7.14 15.98 11.87
CA ARG A 42 -8.17 16.95 11.47
C ARG A 42 -7.58 18.27 10.99
N ALA A 43 -6.49 18.73 11.60
CA ALA A 43 -5.81 19.97 11.24
C ALA A 43 -4.99 19.84 9.95
N PHE A 44 -4.40 18.66 9.69
CA PHE A 44 -3.49 18.42 8.57
C PHE A 44 -3.90 17.18 7.74
N PRO A 45 -5.13 17.14 7.19
CA PRO A 45 -5.63 15.95 6.49
C PRO A 45 -4.87 15.66 5.20
N TYR A 46 -4.44 16.69 4.47
CA TYR A 46 -3.71 16.51 3.20
C TYR A 46 -2.28 16.03 3.40
N ASP A 47 -1.58 16.48 4.45
CA ASP A 47 -0.26 15.95 4.81
C ASP A 47 -0.37 14.47 5.21
N PHE A 48 -1.40 14.11 5.97
CA PHE A 48 -1.70 12.72 6.31
C PHE A 48 -2.01 11.87 5.07
N LEU A 49 -2.88 12.33 4.17
CA LEU A 49 -3.20 11.62 2.93
C LEU A 49 -1.97 11.49 2.01
N TYR A 50 -1.11 12.52 1.96
CA TYR A 50 0.15 12.42 1.23
C TYR A 50 1.09 11.38 1.85
N GLY A 51 1.20 11.33 3.17
CA GLY A 51 1.93 10.29 3.88
C GLY A 51 1.46 8.87 3.53
N ASN A 52 0.15 8.67 3.34
CA ASN A 52 -0.42 7.38 2.95
C ASN A 52 0.04 6.87 1.57
N ILE A 53 0.54 7.76 0.70
CA ILE A 53 0.98 7.42 -0.66
C ILE A 53 2.47 7.69 -0.93
N ALA A 54 3.15 8.41 -0.03
CA ALA A 54 4.53 8.85 -0.23
C ALA A 54 5.57 7.71 -0.24
N ALA A 55 5.31 6.62 0.49
CA ALA A 55 6.15 5.43 0.48
C ALA A 55 6.25 4.79 -0.92
N ASP A 56 5.22 5.00 -1.73
CA ASP A 56 5.09 4.43 -3.05
C ASP A 56 5.65 5.29 -4.16
N THR A 57 5.56 6.60 -3.96
CA THR A 57 6.02 7.62 -4.90
C THR A 57 7.48 8.00 -4.72
N SER A 58 8.09 7.64 -3.58
CA SER A 58 9.48 7.94 -3.29
C SER A 58 10.43 7.24 -4.28
N ILE A 59 10.95 8.05 -5.19
CA ILE A 59 11.94 7.75 -6.25
C ILE A 59 13.20 7.04 -5.71
N ALA A 60 13.42 7.09 -4.40
CA ALA A 60 14.49 6.39 -3.69
C ALA A 60 14.51 4.86 -3.88
N LYS A 61 13.43 4.24 -4.40
CA LYS A 61 13.38 2.80 -4.74
C LYS A 61 14.57 2.33 -5.60
N LYS A 62 15.13 3.20 -6.47
CA LYS A 62 16.22 2.84 -7.38
C LYS A 62 17.63 2.96 -6.78
N TYR A 63 17.78 3.68 -5.67
CA TYR A 63 19.10 4.05 -5.17
C TYR A 63 19.34 3.70 -3.70
N ALA A 64 18.30 3.48 -2.89
CA ALA A 64 18.45 3.14 -1.47
C ALA A 64 19.33 1.89 -1.25
N PRO A 65 20.23 1.87 -0.24
CA PRO A 65 21.02 0.67 0.05
C PRO A 65 20.09 -0.46 0.50
N VAL A 66 20.52 -1.70 0.27
CA VAL A 66 19.83 -2.89 0.80
C VAL A 66 19.62 -2.71 2.31
N GLY A 67 18.36 -2.61 2.74
CA GLY A 67 17.98 -2.42 4.14
C GLY A 67 17.29 -1.09 4.49
N ARG A 68 17.19 -0.12 3.57
CA ARG A 68 16.37 1.11 3.73
C ARG A 68 15.37 1.28 2.61
N HIS A 69 14.64 0.21 2.36
CA HIS A 69 13.47 0.24 1.49
C HIS A 69 12.37 1.06 2.17
N CYS A 70 11.62 1.83 1.38
CA CYS A 70 10.53 2.68 1.84
C CYS A 70 9.45 1.91 2.62
N HIS A 71 9.36 0.59 2.42
CA HIS A 71 8.40 -0.30 3.08
C HIS A 71 9.01 -0.97 4.33
N ALA A 72 9.67 -0.18 5.18
CA ALA A 72 10.29 -0.67 6.41
C ALA A 72 9.79 0.12 7.63
N TRP A 73 9.36 -0.59 8.67
CA TRP A 73 8.81 0.03 9.89
C TRP A 73 9.73 1.08 10.51
N HIS A 74 11.04 0.84 10.54
CA HIS A 74 11.99 1.79 11.11
C HIS A 74 12.06 3.10 10.32
N VAL A 75 11.86 3.06 8.98
CA VAL A 75 11.84 4.26 8.14
C VAL A 75 10.58 5.08 8.45
N GLY A 76 9.41 4.45 8.45
CA GLY A 76 8.16 5.12 8.83
C GLY A 76 8.20 5.70 10.24
N GLN A 77 8.80 4.97 11.19
CA GLN A 77 8.97 5.45 12.56
C GLN A 77 9.92 6.65 12.63
N GLU A 78 11.06 6.61 11.93
CA GLU A 78 12.02 7.71 11.86
C GLU A 78 11.39 8.97 11.24
N ILE A 79 10.54 8.82 10.20
CA ILE A 79 9.76 9.91 9.60
C ILE A 79 8.86 10.58 10.64
N PHE A 80 8.15 9.80 11.44
CA PHE A 80 7.27 10.35 12.46
C PHE A 80 8.05 10.97 13.64
N ASP A 81 9.05 10.28 14.18
CA ASP A 81 9.78 10.70 15.38
C ASP A 81 10.62 11.96 15.15
N LEU A 82 11.17 12.13 13.94
CA LEU A 82 12.00 13.28 13.58
C LEU A 82 11.19 14.45 13.02
N ALA A 83 9.86 14.37 12.94
CA ALA A 83 9.01 15.41 12.39
C ALA A 83 9.04 16.69 13.27
N PRO A 84 9.56 17.82 12.75
CA PRO A 84 9.72 19.04 13.53
C PRO A 84 8.42 19.86 13.66
N THR A 85 7.45 19.64 12.76
CA THR A 85 6.20 20.39 12.69
C THR A 85 5.00 19.47 12.69
N ASP A 86 3.84 20.00 13.08
CA ASP A 86 2.59 19.24 13.11
C ASP A 86 2.15 18.69 11.73
N PRO A 87 2.23 19.43 10.61
CA PRO A 87 2.02 18.86 9.28
C PRO A 87 2.90 17.63 9.01
N LEU A 88 4.19 17.69 9.37
CA LEU A 88 5.12 16.59 9.16
C LEU A 88 4.85 15.40 10.10
N ARG A 89 4.30 15.64 11.29
CA ARG A 89 3.82 14.58 12.18
C ARG A 89 2.60 13.88 11.57
N ALA A 90 1.66 14.64 11.01
CA ALA A 90 0.51 14.07 10.29
C ALA A 90 0.96 13.25 9.08
N PHE A 91 1.93 13.77 8.31
CA PHE A 91 2.59 13.03 7.23
C PHE A 91 3.22 11.72 7.71
N GLY A 92 3.98 11.74 8.81
CA GLY A 92 4.58 10.53 9.38
C GLY A 92 3.54 9.51 9.84
N LEU A 93 2.43 9.94 10.43
CA LEU A 93 1.29 9.05 10.74
C LEU A 93 0.68 8.46 9.47
N GLY A 94 0.55 9.24 8.40
CA GLY A 94 0.10 8.75 7.09
C GLY A 94 1.03 7.67 6.54
N TYR A 95 2.34 7.88 6.67
CA TYR A 95 3.35 6.90 6.25
C TYR A 95 3.26 5.59 7.06
N LEU A 96 3.04 5.68 8.37
CA LEU A 96 2.83 4.51 9.22
C LEU A 96 1.53 3.77 8.87
N SER A 97 0.46 4.51 8.53
CA SER A 97 -0.78 3.93 8.01
C SER A 97 -0.54 3.17 6.71
N HIS A 98 0.24 3.73 5.78
CA HIS A 98 0.65 3.03 4.55
C HIS A 98 1.34 1.69 4.85
N LEU A 99 2.29 1.66 5.79
CA LEU A 99 2.99 0.41 6.14
C LEU A 99 2.07 -0.61 6.82
N ALA A 100 1.13 -0.16 7.64
CA ALA A 100 0.15 -1.03 8.28
C ALA A 100 -0.79 -1.66 7.26
N ALA A 101 -1.19 -0.84 6.29
CA ALA A 101 -1.95 -1.23 5.13
C ALA A 101 -1.18 -2.31 4.32
N ASP A 102 0.04 -2.01 3.89
CA ASP A 102 0.84 -2.92 3.06
C ASP A 102 1.20 -4.24 3.75
N SER A 103 1.31 -4.23 5.08
CA SER A 103 1.47 -5.46 5.86
C SER A 103 0.34 -6.46 5.63
N VAL A 104 -0.88 -6.02 5.33
CA VAL A 104 -1.99 -6.92 4.99
C VAL A 104 -1.91 -7.34 3.52
N ALA A 105 -1.64 -6.39 2.64
CA ALA A 105 -1.58 -6.60 1.20
C ALA A 105 -0.48 -7.59 0.78
N HIS A 106 0.76 -7.34 1.22
CA HIS A 106 1.94 -8.12 0.82
C HIS A 106 2.08 -9.44 1.58
N ASN A 107 1.42 -9.64 2.72
CA ASN A 107 1.49 -10.92 3.45
C ASN A 107 0.32 -11.86 3.19
N PHE A 108 -0.86 -11.34 2.82
CA PHE A 108 -2.07 -12.16 2.65
C PHE A 108 -2.66 -12.03 1.26
N PHE A 109 -3.00 -10.82 0.81
CA PHE A 109 -3.74 -10.65 -0.45
C PHE A 109 -2.90 -11.03 -1.68
N VAL A 110 -1.81 -10.30 -1.94
CA VAL A 110 -1.02 -10.47 -3.17
C VAL A 110 -0.42 -11.88 -3.28
N PRO A 111 0.21 -12.45 -2.23
CA PRO A 111 0.70 -13.83 -2.25
C PRO A 111 -0.38 -14.86 -2.56
N ARG A 112 -1.57 -14.73 -1.96
CA ARG A 112 -2.72 -15.61 -2.23
C ARG A 112 -3.12 -15.54 -3.70
N GLN A 113 -3.28 -14.34 -4.26
CA GLN A 113 -3.68 -14.19 -5.65
C GLN A 113 -2.62 -14.71 -6.63
N LEU A 114 -1.34 -14.52 -6.32
CA LEU A 114 -0.24 -15.08 -7.12
C LEU A 114 -0.29 -16.60 -7.18
N LEU A 115 -0.61 -17.25 -6.07
CA LEU A 115 -0.71 -18.70 -6.00
C LEU A 115 -1.93 -19.21 -6.79
N LEU A 116 -3.10 -18.62 -6.58
CA LEU A 116 -4.36 -19.06 -7.19
C LEU A 116 -4.44 -18.82 -8.71
N THR A 117 -3.66 -17.89 -9.25
CA THR A 117 -3.80 -17.46 -10.66
C THR A 117 -2.72 -18.02 -11.56
N SER A 118 -2.35 -19.28 -11.33
CA SER A 118 -1.40 -20.07 -12.10
C SER A 118 -1.91 -20.39 -13.51
N GLY A 119 -1.94 -19.36 -14.37
CA GLY A 119 -2.10 -19.48 -15.82
C GLY A 119 -0.78 -19.25 -16.57
N THR A 120 -0.78 -19.57 -17.87
CA THR A 120 0.29 -19.26 -18.83
C THR A 120 0.46 -17.76 -19.08
N THR A 121 -0.49 -16.94 -18.62
CA THR A 121 -0.41 -15.49 -18.62
C THR A 121 0.31 -15.05 -17.35
N ALA A 122 1.42 -14.32 -17.50
CA ALA A 122 2.16 -13.74 -16.38
C ALA A 122 1.36 -12.56 -15.78
N LEU A 123 0.28 -12.85 -15.06
CA LEU A 123 -0.39 -11.87 -14.21
C LEU A 123 0.52 -11.63 -12.99
N GLY A 124 1.13 -10.45 -12.96
CA GLY A 124 2.01 -9.99 -11.88
C GLY A 124 1.26 -9.28 -10.77
N HIS A 125 1.99 -8.78 -9.77
CA HIS A 125 1.41 -8.07 -8.62
C HIS A 125 0.49 -6.91 -9.06
N SER A 126 0.96 -6.07 -9.99
CA SER A 126 0.23 -4.90 -10.50
C SER A 126 -1.11 -5.18 -11.17
N TYR A 127 -1.35 -6.42 -11.63
CA TYR A 127 -2.68 -6.80 -12.12
C TYR A 127 -3.69 -6.88 -10.97
N TRP A 128 -3.32 -7.52 -9.86
CA TRP A 128 -4.20 -7.71 -8.71
C TRP A 128 -4.45 -6.42 -7.94
N GLU A 129 -3.44 -5.54 -7.92
CA GLU A 129 -3.51 -4.20 -7.34
C GLU A 129 -4.56 -3.35 -8.07
N SER A 130 -4.43 -3.22 -9.40
CA SER A 130 -5.41 -2.51 -10.23
C SER A 130 -6.79 -3.16 -10.18
N ARG A 131 -6.86 -4.50 -10.14
CA ARG A 131 -8.14 -5.22 -10.01
C ARG A 131 -8.83 -4.88 -8.70
N PHE A 132 -8.12 -4.82 -7.58
CA PHE A 132 -8.69 -4.44 -6.29
C PHE A 132 -9.28 -3.03 -6.33
N GLU A 133 -8.55 -2.08 -6.90
CA GLU A 133 -8.97 -0.67 -7.02
C GLU A 133 -10.28 -0.51 -7.81
N THR A 134 -10.56 -1.36 -8.81
CA THR A 134 -11.83 -1.30 -9.55
C THR A 134 -13.08 -1.46 -8.65
N HIS A 135 -12.94 -2.06 -7.47
CA HIS A 135 -14.03 -2.18 -6.50
C HIS A 135 -14.27 -0.92 -5.66
N LEU A 136 -13.30 -0.01 -5.63
CA LEU A 136 -13.39 1.27 -4.93
C LEU A 136 -14.01 2.37 -5.80
N GLY A 137 -13.97 2.18 -7.13
CA GLY A 137 -14.41 3.17 -8.12
C GLY A 137 -13.39 4.29 -8.34
N ASP A 138 -13.65 5.13 -9.35
CA ASP A 138 -12.67 6.13 -9.82
C ASP A 138 -12.45 7.31 -8.86
N ALA A 139 -13.30 7.47 -7.84
CA ALA A 139 -13.27 8.62 -6.95
C ALA A 139 -11.93 8.73 -6.19
N TYR A 140 -11.46 7.62 -5.63
CA TYR A 140 -10.22 7.62 -4.84
C TYR A 140 -8.96 7.71 -5.69
N ALA A 141 -8.98 7.18 -6.92
CA ALA A 141 -7.89 7.40 -7.87
C ALA A 141 -7.78 8.87 -8.28
N LYS A 142 -8.92 9.56 -8.44
CA LYS A 142 -8.97 11.01 -8.69
C LYS A 142 -8.48 11.80 -7.47
N GLU A 143 -8.93 11.46 -6.28
CA GLU A 143 -8.47 12.12 -5.05
C GLU A 143 -6.97 11.91 -4.83
N ALA A 144 -6.46 10.70 -5.03
CA ALA A 144 -5.01 10.43 -4.98
C ALA A 144 -4.23 11.33 -5.94
N LYS A 145 -4.74 11.53 -7.16
CA LYS A 145 -4.15 12.48 -8.11
C LYS A 145 -4.20 13.92 -7.58
N GLU A 146 -5.31 14.36 -7.00
CA GLU A 146 -5.43 15.70 -6.43
C GLU A 146 -4.51 15.91 -5.21
N VAL A 147 -4.33 14.90 -4.37
CA VAL A 147 -3.36 14.93 -3.27
C VAL A 147 -1.95 15.03 -3.84
N ILE A 148 -1.56 14.20 -4.81
CA ILE A 148 -0.23 14.21 -5.43
C ILE A 148 0.12 15.57 -6.05
N LEU A 149 -0.84 16.25 -6.68
CA LEU A 149 -0.60 17.52 -7.38
C LEU A 149 -0.44 18.74 -6.45
N ARG A 150 -0.62 18.58 -5.14
CA ARG A 150 -0.38 19.64 -4.15
C ARG A 150 1.12 19.86 -3.93
N ASP A 151 1.47 21.02 -3.39
CA ASP A 151 2.85 21.31 -3.00
C ASP A 151 3.19 20.60 -1.69
N HIS A 152 4.09 19.62 -1.78
CA HIS A 152 4.57 18.82 -0.66
C HIS A 152 6.05 19.05 -0.35
N ALA A 153 6.64 20.17 -0.81
CA ALA A 153 8.06 20.45 -0.64
C ALA A 153 8.59 20.26 0.80
N PRO A 154 7.86 20.64 1.88
CA PRO A 154 8.29 20.35 3.24
C PRO A 154 8.35 18.84 3.56
N SER A 155 7.34 18.08 3.16
CA SER A 155 7.23 16.63 3.38
C SER A 155 8.27 15.87 2.57
N ASP A 156 8.49 16.25 1.32
CA ASP A 156 9.52 15.67 0.46
C ASP A 156 10.93 15.95 0.99
N ALA A 157 11.19 17.19 1.43
CA ALA A 157 12.47 17.54 2.04
C ALA A 157 12.73 16.77 3.34
N HIS A 158 11.68 16.54 4.14
CA HIS A 158 11.76 15.74 5.36
C HIS A 158 12.07 14.27 5.04
N LEU A 159 11.33 13.69 4.09
CA LEU A 159 11.53 12.32 3.62
C LEU A 159 12.93 12.11 3.05
N ASP A 160 13.39 13.02 2.20
CA ASP A 160 14.75 13.03 1.65
C ASP A 160 15.81 13.10 2.75
N SER A 161 15.56 13.88 3.81
CA SER A 161 16.50 14.00 4.93
C SER A 161 16.66 12.72 5.73
N ILE A 162 15.75 11.75 5.58
CA ILE A 162 15.76 10.47 6.30
C ILE A 162 16.23 9.33 5.39
N ILE A 163 15.76 9.31 4.15
CA ILE A 163 16.10 8.23 3.21
C ILE A 163 17.49 8.44 2.59
N SER A 164 17.91 9.69 2.36
CA SER A 164 19.15 10.00 1.63
C SER A 164 20.45 10.03 2.44
N PRO A 165 20.51 10.32 3.77
CA PRO A 165 21.79 10.30 4.49
C PRO A 165 22.48 8.94 4.52
N THR A 166 21.70 7.87 4.42
CA THR A 166 22.23 6.50 4.33
C THR A 166 22.84 6.14 2.99
N LEU A 167 22.75 7.01 1.99
CA LEU A 167 23.39 6.82 0.70
C LEU A 167 24.79 7.41 0.60
N PHE A 168 25.13 8.44 1.40
CA PHE A 168 26.39 9.15 1.23
C PHE A 168 26.96 9.66 2.55
N SER A 169 27.95 8.95 3.09
CA SER A 169 28.94 9.57 3.96
C SER A 169 29.70 10.64 3.16
N MET A 170 29.84 11.84 3.74
CA MET A 170 30.68 12.97 3.28
C MET A 170 30.03 13.97 2.28
N GLY A 171 29.57 15.10 2.85
CA GLY A 171 29.65 16.50 2.39
C GLY A 171 29.31 16.94 0.96
N THR A 172 29.75 16.22 -0.07
CA THR A 172 29.86 16.77 -1.44
C THR A 172 28.68 16.40 -2.35
N ASN A 173 27.86 15.40 -1.99
CA ASN A 173 26.86 14.84 -2.90
C ASN A 173 25.43 15.41 -2.78
N ARG A 174 25.16 16.27 -1.78
CA ARG A 174 23.80 16.79 -1.52
C ARG A 174 23.22 17.61 -2.68
N ARG A 175 24.07 18.24 -3.49
CA ARG A 175 23.67 19.10 -4.62
C ARG A 175 23.39 18.30 -5.90
N LEU A 176 24.08 17.19 -6.11
CA LEU A 176 23.88 16.27 -7.24
C LEU A 176 22.62 15.42 -7.02
N PHE A 177 22.39 14.93 -5.80
CA PHE A 177 21.17 14.21 -5.44
C PHE A 177 19.92 15.09 -5.60
N ARG A 178 19.95 16.33 -5.08
CA ARG A 178 18.84 17.29 -5.24
C ARG A 178 18.57 17.63 -6.71
N GLY A 179 19.63 17.73 -7.53
CA GLY A 179 19.50 17.92 -8.98
C GLY A 179 18.89 16.71 -9.70
N MET A 180 19.14 15.48 -9.22
CA MET A 180 18.53 14.26 -9.76
C MET A 180 17.06 14.12 -9.38
N VAL A 181 16.68 14.46 -8.14
CA VAL A 181 15.28 14.44 -7.67
C VAL A 181 14.40 15.36 -8.55
N HIS A 182 14.82 16.60 -8.78
CA HIS A 182 14.11 17.56 -9.65
C HIS A 182 14.05 17.16 -11.14
N LEU A 183 15.01 16.39 -11.64
CA LEU A 183 15.03 15.94 -13.04
C LEU A 183 14.13 14.72 -13.29
N THR A 184 13.74 13.99 -12.24
CA THR A 184 12.87 12.81 -12.33
C THR A 184 11.40 13.07 -11.98
N GLU A 185 11.06 14.32 -11.60
CA GLU A 185 9.71 14.79 -11.27
C GLU A 185 8.68 14.73 -12.42
N SER A 186 9.04 14.29 -13.64
CA SER A 186 8.13 14.35 -14.81
C SER A 186 7.71 13.02 -15.44
N GLU A 187 8.49 11.93 -15.30
CA GLU A 187 8.24 10.70 -16.07
C GLU A 187 7.66 9.53 -15.26
N SER A 188 8.04 9.36 -13.99
CA SER A 188 7.54 8.26 -13.13
C SER A 188 6.03 8.36 -12.86
N TRP A 189 5.53 9.59 -12.80
CA TRP A 189 4.14 9.90 -12.43
C TRP A 189 3.15 9.50 -13.51
N ARG A 190 3.51 9.70 -14.79
CA ARG A 190 2.64 9.39 -15.93
C ARG A 190 2.34 7.90 -16.08
N TRP A 191 3.22 7.03 -15.60
CA TRP A 191 3.08 5.59 -15.71
C TRP A 191 2.14 5.00 -14.64
N ALA A 192 2.16 5.53 -13.41
CA ALA A 192 1.17 5.18 -12.37
C ALA A 192 -0.28 5.51 -12.80
N PHE A 193 -0.45 6.50 -13.69
CA PHE A 193 -1.76 6.91 -14.23
C PHE A 193 -2.29 6.05 -15.38
N GLN A 194 -1.57 5.03 -15.86
CA GLN A 194 -1.93 4.27 -17.07
C GLN A 194 -2.52 2.87 -16.83
N MET A 195 -3.05 2.57 -15.64
CA MET A 195 -3.66 1.26 -15.38
C MET A 195 -5.16 1.35 -15.13
N ILE A 196 -5.93 1.59 -16.20
CA ILE A 196 -7.35 1.24 -16.25
C ILE A 196 -7.64 0.47 -17.54
N LEU A 197 -8.19 -0.72 -17.32
CA LEU A 197 -8.88 -1.64 -18.24
C LEU A 197 -8.02 -2.33 -19.30
N GLU A 198 -7.87 -3.66 -19.16
CA GLU A 198 -8.52 -4.60 -20.07
C GLU A 198 -8.38 -6.08 -19.61
N ASN A 199 -9.48 -6.80 -19.82
CA ASN A 199 -9.67 -8.26 -19.84
C ASN A 199 -9.86 -9.01 -18.49
N THR A 200 -11.14 -9.29 -18.25
CA THR A 200 -11.77 -10.00 -17.13
C THR A 200 -11.66 -11.51 -17.29
N ARG A 201 -10.74 -12.13 -16.56
CA ARG A 201 -10.71 -13.60 -16.46
C ARG A 201 -10.86 -14.13 -15.04
N TRP A 202 -10.49 -13.33 -14.04
CA TRP A 202 -10.48 -13.77 -12.65
C TRP A 202 -11.35 -12.85 -11.80
N ASP A 203 -12.36 -13.45 -11.19
CA ASP A 203 -13.30 -12.74 -10.33
C ASP A 203 -12.70 -12.53 -8.93
N LEU A 204 -12.97 -11.38 -8.33
CA LEU A 204 -12.59 -11.04 -6.95
C LEU A 204 -13.89 -10.66 -6.25
N PRO A 205 -14.48 -11.54 -5.42
CA PRO A 205 -15.77 -11.28 -4.79
C PRO A 205 -15.75 -10.02 -3.91
N ASP A 206 -16.84 -9.26 -3.90
CA ASP A 206 -16.95 -8.06 -3.05
C ASP A 206 -16.82 -8.39 -1.56
N ALA A 207 -17.23 -9.58 -1.14
CA ALA A 207 -17.02 -10.07 0.22
C ALA A 207 -15.53 -10.25 0.58
N ASP A 208 -14.70 -10.68 -0.39
CA ASP A 208 -13.26 -10.78 -0.20
C ASP A 208 -12.63 -9.40 -0.12
N VAL A 209 -13.05 -8.46 -0.97
CA VAL A 209 -12.62 -7.04 -0.91
C VAL A 209 -12.95 -6.46 0.46
N GLU A 210 -14.20 -6.64 0.94
CA GLU A 210 -14.62 -6.15 2.24
C GLU A 210 -13.77 -6.73 3.36
N ARG A 211 -13.50 -8.05 3.34
CA ARG A 211 -12.71 -8.70 4.39
C ARG A 211 -11.29 -8.13 4.45
N HIS A 212 -10.64 -7.94 3.30
CA HIS A 212 -9.30 -7.37 3.24
C HIS A 212 -9.29 -5.91 3.68
N MET A 213 -10.23 -5.07 3.23
CA MET A 213 -10.33 -3.68 3.66
C MET A 213 -10.66 -3.54 5.14
N ALA A 214 -11.48 -4.43 5.68
CA ALA A 214 -11.79 -4.43 7.11
C ALA A 214 -10.54 -4.68 7.96
N VAL A 215 -9.72 -5.67 7.60
CA VAL A 215 -8.48 -5.99 8.31
C VAL A 215 -7.42 -4.90 8.10
N ALA A 216 -7.29 -4.39 6.87
CA ALA A 216 -6.42 -3.27 6.54
C ALA A 216 -6.72 -2.04 7.42
N PHE A 217 -7.99 -1.63 7.42
CA PHE A 217 -8.47 -0.49 8.20
C PHE A 217 -8.27 -0.72 9.69
N GLU A 218 -8.59 -1.92 10.20
CA GLU A 218 -8.36 -2.28 11.60
C GLU A 218 -6.90 -2.08 12.00
N TYR A 219 -5.97 -2.60 11.19
CA TYR A 219 -4.53 -2.51 11.45
C TYR A 219 -4.01 -1.07 11.36
N VAL A 220 -4.54 -0.27 10.44
CA VAL A 220 -4.25 1.17 10.36
C VAL A 220 -4.74 1.89 11.63
N MET A 221 -5.96 1.61 12.07
CA MET A 221 -6.52 2.24 13.28
C MET A 221 -5.79 1.83 14.55
N GLU A 222 -5.43 0.54 14.70
CA GLU A 222 -4.54 0.07 15.77
C GLU A 222 -3.19 0.79 15.72
N MET A 223 -2.60 0.94 14.53
CA MET A 223 -1.30 1.63 14.36
C MET A 223 -1.34 3.10 14.81
N LEU A 224 -2.48 3.77 14.64
CA LEU A 224 -2.68 5.17 15.05
C LEU A 224 -3.14 5.32 16.50
N GLY A 225 -3.85 4.33 17.04
CA GLY A 225 -4.50 4.42 18.35
C GLY A 225 -3.82 3.65 19.48
N GLU A 226 -3.01 2.65 19.14
CA GLU A 226 -2.52 1.65 20.08
C GLU A 226 -1.00 1.52 20.06
N ARG A 227 -0.43 1.13 21.20
CA ARG A 227 1.03 0.97 21.33
C ARG A 227 1.54 -0.32 20.68
N ASP A 228 0.73 -1.38 20.68
CA ASP A 228 1.09 -2.73 20.21
C ASP A 228 0.21 -3.18 19.04
N ALA A 229 0.20 -2.36 17.99
CA ALA A 229 -0.57 -2.62 16.77
C ALA A 229 -0.15 -3.92 16.09
N ALA A 230 -1.13 -4.73 15.66
CA ALA A 230 -0.85 -6.05 15.10
C ALA A 230 0.01 -6.02 13.85
N ALA A 231 -0.15 -4.98 13.03
CA ALA A 231 0.65 -4.78 11.82
C ALA A 231 2.17 -4.75 12.10
N ARG A 232 2.63 -4.31 13.27
CA ARG A 232 4.06 -4.26 13.60
C ARG A 232 4.72 -5.64 13.70
N ARG A 233 3.92 -6.71 13.82
CA ARG A 233 4.40 -8.10 13.82
C ARG A 233 4.58 -8.65 12.40
N LEU A 234 4.20 -7.89 11.38
CA LEU A 234 4.29 -8.25 9.98
C LEU A 234 5.34 -7.39 9.28
N ASP A 235 5.88 -7.91 8.18
CA ASP A 235 6.79 -7.20 7.29
C ASP A 235 5.96 -6.41 6.27
N PRO A 236 5.99 -5.06 6.24
CA PRO A 236 5.24 -4.27 5.28
C PRO A 236 5.61 -4.58 3.83
N ALA A 237 6.83 -5.05 3.55
CA ALA A 237 7.23 -5.45 2.21
C ALA A 237 6.77 -6.89 1.84
N GLY A 238 6.28 -7.66 2.82
CA GLY A 238 5.88 -9.08 2.70
C GLY A 238 6.89 -9.97 1.99
N ASP A 239 8.17 -9.70 2.24
CA ASP A 239 9.28 -10.18 1.42
C ASP A 239 9.38 -11.71 1.46
N GLN A 240 9.09 -12.30 2.63
CA GLN A 240 9.00 -13.75 2.83
C GLN A 240 7.75 -14.36 2.18
N ALA A 241 6.57 -13.77 2.37
CA ALA A 241 5.31 -14.28 1.85
C ALA A 241 5.29 -14.28 0.32
N LEU A 242 5.76 -13.20 -0.30
CA LEU A 242 5.89 -13.08 -1.75
C LEU A 242 6.90 -14.07 -2.34
N ARG A 243 8.03 -14.31 -1.66
CA ARG A 243 9.00 -15.35 -2.08
C ARG A 243 8.38 -16.74 -2.01
N LEU A 244 7.69 -17.06 -0.92
CA LEU A 244 7.02 -18.35 -0.74
C LEU A 244 5.95 -18.57 -1.80
N ALA A 245 5.06 -17.60 -2.05
CA ALA A 245 4.05 -17.70 -3.09
C ALA A 245 4.64 -17.94 -4.48
N LYS A 246 5.74 -17.26 -4.82
CA LYS A 246 6.46 -17.47 -6.10
C LYS A 246 7.05 -18.87 -6.19
N GLN A 247 7.59 -19.43 -5.11
CA GLN A 247 8.10 -20.81 -5.08
C GLN A 247 6.97 -21.83 -5.26
N MET A 248 5.90 -21.69 -4.48
CA MET A 248 4.74 -22.58 -4.53
C MET A 248 4.05 -22.54 -5.90
N ARG A 249 3.90 -21.34 -6.48
CA ARG A 249 3.37 -21.18 -7.85
C ARG A 249 4.21 -21.93 -8.89
N ARG A 250 5.55 -21.86 -8.79
CA ARG A 250 6.45 -22.59 -9.71
C ARG A 250 6.29 -24.10 -9.56
N GLN A 251 6.19 -24.59 -8.34
CA GLN A 251 5.97 -26.00 -8.05
C GLN A 251 4.62 -26.48 -8.60
N ALA A 252 3.53 -25.75 -8.33
CA ALA A 252 2.20 -26.07 -8.84
C ALA A 252 2.17 -26.12 -10.39
N LEU A 253 2.86 -25.21 -11.07
CA LEU A 253 2.96 -25.25 -12.54
C LEU A 253 3.73 -26.48 -13.08
N GLN A 254 4.72 -26.98 -12.33
CA GLN A 254 5.50 -28.17 -12.72
C GLN A 254 4.72 -29.47 -12.49
N GLU A 255 3.91 -29.51 -11.43
CA GLU A 255 3.11 -30.69 -11.03
C GLU A 255 1.77 -30.80 -11.77
N GLY A 256 1.50 -29.93 -12.74
CA GLY A 256 0.22 -29.93 -13.46
C GLY A 256 -0.94 -29.40 -12.62
N GLY A 257 -0.69 -28.56 -11.61
CA GLY A 257 -1.63 -28.06 -10.59
C GLY A 257 -2.93 -27.40 -11.08
N ARG A 258 -3.14 -27.28 -12.40
CA ARG A 258 -4.47 -27.07 -12.97
C ARG A 258 -5.45 -28.23 -12.72
N GLU A 259 -4.95 -29.39 -12.31
CA GLU A 259 -5.74 -30.60 -12.11
C GLU A 259 -6.46 -30.66 -10.74
N ASP A 260 -6.09 -29.82 -9.76
CA ASP A 260 -6.72 -29.80 -8.42
C ASP A 260 -6.86 -28.37 -7.83
N PRO A 261 -7.88 -27.61 -8.26
CA PRO A 261 -8.13 -26.25 -7.77
C PRO A 261 -8.44 -26.16 -6.27
N ASP A 262 -9.09 -27.18 -5.71
CA ASP A 262 -9.49 -27.18 -4.28
C ASP A 262 -8.27 -27.28 -3.38
N ARG A 263 -7.31 -28.15 -3.72
CA ARG A 263 -6.03 -28.23 -3.02
C ARG A 263 -5.23 -26.94 -3.12
N MET A 264 -5.26 -26.26 -4.28
CA MET A 264 -4.61 -24.94 -4.43
C MET A 264 -5.25 -23.89 -3.53
N LEU A 265 -6.57 -23.90 -3.40
CA LEU A 265 -7.32 -23.02 -2.50
C LEU A 265 -6.98 -23.28 -1.04
N GLU A 266 -6.98 -24.54 -0.61
CA GLU A 266 -6.61 -24.93 0.75
C GLU A 266 -5.16 -24.53 1.08
N THR A 267 -4.26 -24.76 0.14
CA THR A 267 -2.85 -24.36 0.27
C THR A 267 -2.71 -22.84 0.40
N ALA A 268 -3.45 -22.08 -0.41
CA ALA A 268 -3.42 -20.63 -0.37
C ALA A 268 -4.01 -20.09 0.94
N GLU A 269 -5.08 -20.68 1.45
CA GLU A 269 -5.68 -20.31 2.73
C GLU A 269 -4.76 -20.69 3.91
N HIS A 270 -4.08 -21.83 3.85
CA HIS A 270 -3.16 -22.26 4.89
C HIS A 270 -1.97 -21.31 5.05
N HIS A 271 -1.40 -20.82 3.95
CA HIS A 271 -0.19 -20.00 3.97
C HIS A 271 -0.45 -18.48 3.93
N PHE A 272 -1.55 -18.06 3.30
CA PHE A 272 -1.86 -16.65 3.04
C PHE A 272 -3.30 -16.28 3.43
N GLY A 273 -3.96 -17.12 4.23
CA GLY A 273 -5.28 -16.84 4.79
C GLY A 273 -5.25 -15.56 5.62
N LEU A 274 -6.24 -14.71 5.38
CA LEU A 274 -6.33 -13.41 6.04
C LEU A 274 -6.65 -13.62 7.54
N PRO A 275 -5.93 -12.94 8.46
CA PRO A 275 -6.22 -13.04 9.88
C PRO A 275 -7.66 -12.60 10.20
N THR A 276 -8.17 -13.08 11.32
CA THR A 276 -9.54 -12.80 11.81
C THR A 276 -9.49 -11.99 13.11
N PRO A 277 -8.99 -10.74 13.09
CA PRO A 277 -9.02 -9.89 14.27
C PRO A 277 -10.48 -9.59 14.69
N PRO A 278 -10.69 -9.08 15.91
CA PRO A 278 -12.03 -8.72 16.39
C PRO A 278 -12.78 -7.74 15.47
N LEU A 279 -12.03 -6.92 14.72
CA LEU A 279 -12.53 -5.85 13.85
C LEU A 279 -13.28 -4.79 14.68
N ALA A 280 -12.68 -4.36 15.78
CA ALA A 280 -13.26 -3.41 16.72
C ALA A 280 -13.55 -2.07 16.02
N TYR A 281 -12.59 -1.49 15.31
CA TYR A 281 -12.75 -0.20 14.62
C TYR A 281 -13.68 -0.29 13.41
N TRP A 282 -13.63 -1.41 12.68
CA TRP A 282 -14.51 -1.63 11.51
C TRP A 282 -15.99 -1.86 11.89
N LYS A 283 -16.24 -2.54 13.02
CA LYS A 283 -17.61 -2.89 13.48
C LYS A 283 -18.22 -1.91 14.48
N TRP A 284 -17.42 -1.07 15.15
CA TRP A 284 -17.90 -0.18 16.21
C TRP A 284 -19.03 0.73 15.72
N LYS A 285 -20.17 0.73 16.44
CA LYS A 285 -21.48 1.39 16.19
C LYS A 285 -21.62 2.14 14.84
N GLN A 286 -21.35 1.36 13.79
CA GLN A 286 -21.31 1.69 12.36
C GLN A 286 -20.26 2.72 11.95
N SER A 287 -19.00 2.26 11.85
CA SER A 287 -17.88 2.92 11.14
C SER A 287 -18.37 3.74 9.94
N GLN A 288 -17.90 4.99 9.84
CA GLN A 288 -18.27 5.92 8.76
C GLN A 288 -17.47 5.69 7.47
N SER A 289 -16.71 4.60 7.40
CA SER A 289 -15.95 4.24 6.19
C SER A 289 -16.92 3.92 5.07
N GLN A 290 -16.73 4.55 3.91
CA GLN A 290 -17.49 4.22 2.71
C GLN A 290 -17.21 2.77 2.29
N ARG A 291 -18.19 2.10 1.68
CA ARG A 291 -18.03 0.72 1.19
C ARG A 291 -18.51 0.66 -0.27
N PRO A 292 -17.77 1.26 -1.22
CA PRO A 292 -18.22 1.45 -2.60
C PRO A 292 -18.64 0.15 -3.30
N TRP A 293 -17.99 -0.96 -2.96
CA TRP A 293 -18.32 -2.29 -3.48
C TRP A 293 -19.75 -2.76 -3.13
N ARG A 294 -20.34 -2.30 -2.03
CA ARG A 294 -21.72 -2.68 -1.65
C ARG A 294 -22.80 -2.02 -2.50
N ASP A 295 -22.48 -0.90 -3.15
CA ASP A 295 -23.43 -0.20 -4.02
C ASP A 295 -23.40 -0.73 -5.46
N ARG A 296 -22.45 -1.61 -5.78
CA ARG A 296 -22.39 -2.32 -7.07
C ARG A 296 -23.49 -3.37 -7.22
N GLU A 297 -23.85 -4.06 -6.13
CA GLU A 297 -24.95 -5.04 -6.12
C GLU A 297 -26.33 -4.41 -6.36
N ARG A 298 -26.47 -3.08 -6.24
CA ARG A 298 -27.72 -2.34 -6.46
C ARG A 298 -27.88 -1.79 -7.89
N GLY A 299 -26.88 -2.02 -8.74
CA GLY A 299 -26.78 -1.43 -10.08
C GLY A 299 -27.18 -2.34 -11.24
N ASP A 300 -27.65 -3.56 -10.99
CA ASP A 300 -28.13 -4.53 -12.00
C ASP A 300 -29.67 -4.66 -12.01
#